data_AF-A0A7W0X221-F1
#
_entry.id   AF-A0A7W0X221-F1
#
_cell.length_a   1.000
_cell.length_b   1.000
_cell.length_c   1.000
_cell.angle_alpha   90.00
_cell.angle_beta   90.00
_cell.angle_gamma   90.00
#
_symmetry.space_group_name_H-M   'P 1'
#
loop_
_entity.id
_entity.type
_entity.pdbx_description
1 polymer ?
#
loop_
_entity_poly.entity_id
_entity_poly.type
_entity_poly.pdbx_seq_one_letter_code
_entity_poly.pdbx_strand_id
1 'polypeptide(L)'
;MTASTDVHYNRHCSLYWTYIMLAEQFGKLVRDQRVRKRLRQVDVARSAAVSRTVLSRLEQGRAQPVQTDVLDRLLQVLEISPQVVARSGPDAARRQARLELQSRLEQQRIRHLRLAIELVDDEVAAPIMIAKAWATVQLWRRNATCNSYYIERWSEVLRLSPRKMAKAMASLGDWEDALFQNSPWSWAWN
;
A
#
# COMPACT_ATOMS: atom_id res chain seq x y z
N MET A 1 24.11 -23.12 41.11
CA MET A 1 23.58 -21.75 40.94
C MET A 1 24.20 -21.17 39.69
N THR A 2 23.33 -20.83 38.72
CA THR A 2 23.42 -19.79 37.66
C THR A 2 24.78 -19.35 37.14
N ALA A 3 25.01 -19.05 35.86
CA ALA A 3 24.33 -19.22 34.58
C ALA A 3 25.38 -18.67 33.59
N SER A 4 25.83 -19.48 32.62
CA SER A 4 26.74 -18.98 31.58
C SER A 4 25.90 -18.38 30.47
N THR A 5 26.08 -17.08 30.27
CA THR A 5 25.64 -16.32 29.11
C THR A 5 26.26 -16.91 27.84
N ASP A 6 25.44 -17.24 26.85
CA ASP A 6 25.85 -17.08 25.45
C ASP A 6 24.65 -16.77 24.57
N VAL A 7 24.60 -15.51 24.15
CA VAL A 7 23.61 -14.96 23.22
C VAL A 7 24.21 -15.06 21.83
N HIS A 8 23.90 -16.14 21.12
CA HIS A 8 24.04 -16.17 19.66
C HIS A 8 22.69 -15.80 19.02
N TYR A 9 22.52 -14.50 18.75
CA TYR A 9 21.36 -13.96 18.05
C TYR A 9 21.39 -14.37 16.57
N ASN A 10 20.46 -15.24 16.21
CA ASN A 10 20.30 -15.86 14.91
C ASN A 10 19.73 -14.86 13.88
N ARG A 11 20.58 -14.25 13.05
CA ARG A 11 20.21 -13.30 11.97
C ARG A 11 19.79 -13.97 10.64
N HIS A 12 19.31 -15.21 10.63
CA HIS A 12 18.96 -15.92 9.38
C HIS A 12 17.44 -16.09 9.12
N CYS A 13 16.56 -15.54 9.96
CA CYS A 13 15.14 -15.91 9.93
C CYS A 13 14.22 -15.09 9.00
N SER A 14 14.68 -13.96 8.42
CA SER A 14 13.79 -13.09 7.62
C SER A 14 13.75 -13.44 6.13
N LEU A 15 14.91 -13.73 5.52
CA LEU A 15 15.00 -14.00 4.08
C LEU A 15 14.47 -15.39 3.69
N TYR A 16 14.57 -16.37 4.61
CA TYR A 16 14.14 -17.75 4.36
C TYR A 16 12.61 -17.84 4.20
N TRP A 17 11.85 -17.06 5.00
CA TRP A 17 10.40 -17.01 4.92
C TRP A 17 9.88 -16.30 3.67
N THR A 18 10.50 -15.19 3.27
CA THR A 18 10.16 -14.52 2.01
C THR A 18 10.43 -15.43 0.81
N TYR A 19 11.54 -16.17 0.85
CA TYR A 19 11.94 -17.09 -0.21
C TYR A 19 10.97 -18.29 -0.35
N ILE A 20 10.53 -18.89 0.78
CA ILE A 20 9.55 -19.98 0.78
C ILE A 20 8.20 -19.52 0.18
N MET A 21 7.73 -18.34 0.56
CA MET A 21 6.47 -17.79 0.03
C MET A 21 6.52 -17.54 -1.49
N LEU A 22 7.66 -17.12 -2.02
CA LEU A 22 7.85 -16.93 -3.46
C LEU A 22 7.79 -18.27 -4.21
N ALA A 23 8.50 -19.29 -3.72
CA ALA A 23 8.54 -20.61 -4.35
C ALA A 23 7.15 -21.27 -4.43
N GLU A 24 6.32 -21.15 -3.39
CA GLU A 24 4.94 -21.65 -3.39
C GLU A 24 4.04 -20.94 -4.42
N GLN A 25 4.13 -19.61 -4.51
CA GLN A 25 3.33 -18.81 -5.45
C GLN A 25 3.69 -19.14 -6.90
N PHE A 26 4.99 -19.25 -7.21
CA PHE A 26 5.45 -19.63 -8.54
C PHE A 26 5.09 -21.08 -8.88
N GLY A 27 5.19 -22.00 -7.92
CA GLY A 27 4.82 -23.40 -8.10
C GLY A 27 3.36 -23.59 -8.51
N LYS A 28 2.45 -22.90 -7.84
CA LYS A 28 1.02 -22.92 -8.19
C LYS A 28 0.77 -22.36 -9.58
N LEU A 29 1.38 -21.21 -9.89
CA LEU A 29 1.22 -20.54 -11.19
C LEU A 29 1.72 -21.40 -12.36
N VAL A 30 2.91 -22.00 -12.22
CA VAL A 30 3.49 -22.93 -13.21
C VAL A 30 2.55 -24.11 -13.45
N ARG A 31 2.01 -24.70 -12.37
CA ARG A 31 1.04 -25.80 -12.46
C ARG A 31 -0.23 -25.39 -13.20
N ASP A 32 -0.83 -24.26 -12.82
CA ASP A 32 -2.09 -23.79 -13.37
C ASP A 32 -1.96 -23.51 -14.88
N GLN A 33 -0.87 -22.86 -15.29
CA GLN A 33 -0.64 -22.56 -16.70
C GLN A 33 -0.36 -23.83 -17.51
N ARG A 34 0.43 -24.76 -16.97
CA ARG A 34 0.68 -26.06 -17.61
C ARG A 34 -0.62 -26.83 -17.84
N VAL A 35 -1.50 -26.88 -16.84
CA VAL A 35 -2.80 -27.56 -16.92
C VAL A 35 -3.71 -26.87 -17.94
N ARG A 36 -3.77 -25.54 -17.96
CA ARG A 36 -4.53 -24.77 -18.96
C ARG A 36 -4.08 -25.07 -20.39
N LYS A 37 -2.77 -25.18 -20.61
CA LYS A 37 -2.17 -25.56 -21.90
C LYS A 37 -2.22 -27.07 -22.19
N ARG A 38 -2.80 -27.88 -21.30
CA ARG A 38 -2.89 -29.36 -21.40
C ARG A 38 -1.54 -30.06 -21.61
N LEU A 39 -0.45 -29.50 -21.06
CA LEU A 39 0.89 -30.04 -21.20
C LEU A 39 1.22 -31.03 -20.06
N ARG A 40 1.96 -32.09 -20.36
CA ARG A 40 2.48 -33.00 -19.32
C ARG A 40 3.70 -32.36 -18.67
N GLN A 41 3.95 -32.69 -17.40
CA GLN A 41 5.15 -32.19 -16.69
C GLN A 41 6.45 -32.57 -17.43
N VAL A 42 6.51 -33.77 -18.02
CA VAL A 42 7.68 -34.22 -18.78
C VAL A 42 7.97 -33.34 -20.00
N ASP A 43 6.94 -32.83 -20.66
CA ASP A 43 7.08 -32.03 -21.88
C ASP A 43 7.58 -30.63 -21.53
N VAL A 44 7.00 -30.01 -20.50
CA VAL A 44 7.44 -28.69 -20.00
C VAL A 44 8.86 -28.77 -19.44
N ALA A 45 9.19 -29.80 -18.66
CA ALA A 45 10.50 -29.98 -18.09
C ALA A 45 11.57 -30.14 -19.19
N ARG A 46 11.27 -30.92 -20.23
CA ARG A 46 12.15 -31.10 -21.39
C ARG A 46 12.35 -29.77 -22.13
N SER A 47 11.28 -29.04 -22.42
CA SER A 47 11.35 -27.75 -23.14
C SER A 47 12.09 -26.67 -22.35
N ALA A 48 12.01 -26.68 -21.02
CA ALA A 48 12.72 -25.73 -20.16
C ALA A 48 14.15 -26.19 -19.77
N ALA A 49 14.59 -27.36 -20.26
CA ALA A 49 15.86 -27.99 -19.89
C ALA A 49 16.03 -28.13 -18.36
N VAL A 50 14.98 -28.59 -17.67
CA VAL A 50 14.97 -28.86 -16.23
C VAL A 50 14.55 -30.31 -15.97
N SER A 51 14.93 -30.87 -14.83
CA SER A 51 14.47 -32.22 -14.49
C SER A 51 12.98 -32.24 -14.16
N ARG A 52 12.28 -33.32 -14.56
CA ARG A 52 10.87 -33.54 -14.19
C ARG A 52 10.67 -33.48 -12.66
N THR A 53 11.66 -33.97 -11.90
CA THR A 53 11.64 -33.98 -10.44
C THR A 53 11.67 -32.56 -9.86
N VAL A 54 12.47 -31.67 -10.45
CA VAL A 54 12.51 -30.24 -10.05
C VAL A 54 11.18 -29.57 -10.33
N LEU A 55 10.61 -29.76 -11.53
CA LEU A 55 9.29 -29.22 -11.87
C LEU A 55 8.19 -29.77 -10.94
N SER A 56 8.21 -31.07 -10.65
CA SER A 56 7.23 -31.69 -9.75
C SER A 56 7.33 -31.15 -8.32
N ARG A 57 8.54 -30.92 -7.79
CA ARG A 57 8.73 -30.35 -6.45
C ARG A 57 8.29 -28.89 -6.39
N LEU A 58 8.59 -28.12 -7.45
CA LEU A 58 8.14 -26.73 -7.60
C LEU A 58 6.61 -26.66 -7.61
N GLU A 59 5.93 -27.45 -8.44
CA GLU A 59 4.45 -27.47 -8.50
C GLU A 59 3.77 -27.96 -7.21
N GLN A 60 4.50 -28.62 -6.31
CA GLN A 60 4.02 -29.08 -5.00
C GLN A 60 4.31 -28.08 -3.87
N GLY A 61 4.96 -26.94 -4.16
CA GLY A 61 5.37 -25.96 -3.13
C GLY A 61 6.48 -26.46 -2.21
N ARG A 62 7.12 -27.60 -2.54
CA ARG A 62 8.18 -28.25 -1.72
C ARG A 62 9.58 -27.94 -2.21
N ALA A 63 9.74 -26.89 -3.02
CA ALA A 63 11.03 -26.60 -3.60
C ALA A 63 11.93 -25.87 -2.59
N GLN A 64 13.05 -26.51 -2.24
CA GLN A 64 14.26 -25.82 -1.78
C GLN A 64 14.63 -24.67 -2.72
N PRO A 65 15.47 -23.70 -2.30
CA PRO A 65 15.75 -22.52 -3.09
C PRO A 65 16.05 -22.83 -4.56
N VAL A 66 15.06 -22.57 -5.42
CA VAL A 66 15.16 -22.83 -6.85
C VAL A 66 15.92 -21.66 -7.45
N GLN A 67 17.04 -21.96 -8.08
CA GLN A 67 17.84 -20.95 -8.75
C GLN A 67 16.95 -20.16 -9.75
N THR A 68 17.08 -18.84 -9.75
CA THR A 68 16.21 -17.92 -10.49
C THR A 68 16.16 -18.25 -12.00
N ASP A 69 17.26 -18.75 -12.54
CA ASP A 69 17.39 -19.19 -13.94
C ASP A 69 16.49 -20.38 -14.29
N VAL A 70 16.22 -21.29 -13.35
CA VAL A 70 15.30 -22.43 -13.53
C VAL A 70 13.87 -21.93 -13.63
N LEU A 71 13.53 -20.94 -12.80
CA LEU A 71 12.21 -20.33 -12.79
C LEU A 71 11.97 -19.53 -14.09
N ASP A 72 12.94 -18.74 -14.52
CA ASP A 72 12.83 -17.94 -15.75
C ASP A 72 12.59 -18.81 -16.98
N ARG A 73 13.34 -19.92 -17.11
CA ARG A 73 13.15 -20.88 -18.22
C ARG A 73 11.77 -21.52 -18.22
N LEU A 74 11.22 -21.85 -17.04
CA LEU A 74 9.87 -22.40 -16.92
C LEU A 74 8.79 -21.36 -17.27
N LEU A 75 8.93 -20.12 -16.81
CA LEU A 75 8.02 -19.03 -17.12
C LEU A 75 8.04 -18.72 -18.63
N GLN A 76 9.22 -18.72 -19.25
CA GLN A 76 9.38 -18.50 -20.68
C GLN A 76 8.67 -19.59 -21.52
N VAL A 77 8.90 -20.87 -21.22
CA VAL A 77 8.25 -22.00 -21.93
C VAL A 77 6.73 -21.98 -21.76
N LEU A 78 6.25 -21.54 -20.60
CA LEU A 78 4.82 -21.43 -20.33
C LEU A 78 4.21 -20.11 -20.85
N GLU A 79 5.03 -19.23 -21.42
CA GLU A 79 4.69 -17.88 -21.89
C GLU A 79 4.00 -17.04 -20.80
N ILE A 80 4.48 -17.18 -19.55
CA ILE A 80 3.96 -16.41 -18.43
C ILE A 80 4.81 -15.16 -18.29
N SER A 81 4.20 -13.99 -18.52
CA SER A 81 4.86 -12.74 -18.20
C SER A 81 5.04 -12.62 -16.68
N PRO A 82 6.25 -12.32 -16.16
CA PRO A 82 6.49 -12.11 -14.74
C PRO A 82 5.57 -11.06 -14.11
N GLN A 83 5.11 -10.10 -14.92
CA GLN A 83 4.19 -9.04 -14.49
C GLN A 83 2.78 -9.55 -14.17
N VAL A 84 2.35 -10.67 -14.77
CA VAL A 84 1.07 -11.32 -14.48
C VAL A 84 1.14 -12.06 -13.12
N VAL A 85 2.29 -12.63 -12.78
CA VAL A 85 2.52 -13.28 -11.48
C VAL A 85 2.39 -12.28 -10.33
N ALA A 86 2.91 -11.06 -10.52
CA ALA A 86 2.76 -9.98 -9.56
C ALA A 86 1.29 -9.50 -9.41
N ARG A 87 0.44 -9.71 -10.42
CA ARG A 87 -0.97 -9.26 -10.43
C ARG A 87 -1.97 -10.31 -9.91
N SER A 88 -1.62 -11.58 -9.84
CA SER A 88 -2.58 -12.67 -9.56
C SER A 88 -2.37 -13.42 -8.24
N GLY A 89 -1.49 -12.93 -7.37
CA GLY A 89 -1.28 -13.52 -6.04
C GLY A 89 -2.39 -13.20 -5.02
N PRO A 90 -2.48 -13.92 -3.90
CA PRO A 90 -3.44 -13.67 -2.80
C PRO A 90 -3.40 -12.23 -2.25
N ASP A 91 -2.29 -11.53 -2.45
CA ASP A 91 -2.08 -10.14 -2.03
C ASP A 91 -2.43 -9.09 -3.10
N ALA A 92 -2.93 -9.50 -4.27
CA ALA A 92 -3.31 -8.56 -5.33
C ALA A 92 -4.40 -7.58 -4.88
N ALA A 93 -5.44 -8.08 -4.20
CA ALA A 93 -6.51 -7.24 -3.65
C ALA A 93 -5.98 -6.29 -2.56
N ARG A 94 -5.06 -6.77 -1.69
CA ARG A 94 -4.44 -5.94 -0.65
C ARG A 94 -3.54 -4.84 -1.23
N ARG A 95 -2.76 -5.16 -2.27
CA ARG A 95 -1.95 -4.17 -3.00
C ARG A 95 -2.82 -3.16 -3.72
N GLN A 96 -3.87 -3.61 -4.39
CA GLN A 96 -4.83 -2.73 -5.05
C GLN A 96 -5.49 -1.77 -4.05
N ALA A 97 -5.97 -2.29 -2.91
CA ALA A 97 -6.52 -1.47 -1.84
C ALA A 97 -5.52 -0.44 -1.28
N ARG A 98 -4.22 -0.81 -1.18
CA ARG A 98 -3.15 0.12 -0.77
C ARG A 98 -2.93 1.23 -1.81
N LEU A 99 -2.88 0.88 -3.10
CA LEU A 99 -2.73 1.87 -4.18
C LEU A 99 -3.93 2.81 -4.24
N GLU A 100 -5.15 2.28 -4.08
CA GLU A 100 -6.38 3.07 -4.03
C GLU A 100 -6.41 3.99 -2.80
N LEU A 101 -5.95 3.51 -1.64
CA LEU A 101 -5.79 4.35 -0.45
C LEU A 101 -4.78 5.47 -0.73
N GLN A 102 -3.60 5.15 -1.25
CA GLN A 102 -2.58 6.15 -1.59
C GLN A 102 -3.10 7.19 -2.59
N SER A 103 -3.81 6.76 -3.63
CA SER A 103 -4.41 7.66 -4.60
C SER A 103 -5.47 8.58 -3.98
N ARG A 104 -6.28 8.08 -3.03
CA ARG A 104 -7.27 8.90 -2.32
C ARG A 104 -6.61 9.94 -1.42
N LEU A 105 -5.58 9.54 -0.67
CA LEU A 105 -4.80 10.44 0.18
C LEU A 105 -4.16 11.56 -0.65
N GLU A 106 -3.55 11.21 -1.78
CA GLU A 106 -2.92 12.19 -2.68
C GLU A 106 -3.94 13.16 -3.29
N GLN A 107 -5.09 12.67 -3.75
CA GLN A 107 -6.16 13.54 -4.25
C GLN A 107 -6.66 14.51 -3.17
N GLN A 108 -6.83 14.04 -1.95
CA GLN A 108 -7.24 14.88 -0.84
C GLN A 108 -6.17 15.91 -0.48
N ARG A 109 -4.88 15.54 -0.57
CA ARG A 109 -3.76 16.46 -0.38
C ARG A 109 -3.78 17.58 -1.42
N ILE A 110 -3.93 17.23 -2.69
CA ILE A 110 -4.01 18.20 -3.79
C ILE A 110 -5.15 19.20 -3.55
N ARG A 111 -6.32 18.74 -3.06
CA ARG A 111 -7.44 19.63 -2.74
C ARG A 111 -7.10 20.63 -1.63
N HIS A 112 -6.45 20.17 -0.55
CA HIS A 112 -6.05 21.07 0.54
C HIS A 112 -4.96 22.05 0.11
N LEU A 113 -4.03 21.65 -0.76
CA LEU A 113 -3.03 22.56 -1.31
C LEU A 113 -3.65 23.66 -2.19
N ARG A 114 -4.66 23.32 -3.00
CA ARG A 114 -5.41 24.31 -3.78
C ARG A 114 -6.13 25.31 -2.88
N LEU A 115 -6.84 24.81 -1.86
CA LEU A 115 -7.48 25.64 -0.85
C LEU A 115 -6.48 26.55 -0.13
N ALA A 116 -5.29 26.04 0.19
CA ALA A 116 -4.25 26.84 0.84
C ALA A 116 -3.79 28.02 -0.03
N ILE A 117 -3.74 27.84 -1.36
CA ILE A 117 -3.44 28.93 -2.30
C ILE A 117 -4.59 29.94 -2.31
N GLU A 118 -5.84 29.48 -2.44
CA GLU A 118 -7.03 30.35 -2.45
C GLU A 118 -7.13 31.22 -1.19
N LEU A 119 -6.86 30.63 -0.02
CA LEU A 119 -6.90 31.34 1.26
C LEU A 119 -5.81 32.43 1.38
N VAL A 120 -4.73 32.33 0.62
CA VAL A 120 -3.65 33.33 0.61
C VAL A 120 -3.87 34.39 -0.45
N ASP A 121 -4.49 34.02 -1.57
CA ASP A 121 -4.71 34.88 -2.73
C ASP A 121 -5.91 35.83 -2.52
N ASP A 122 -6.97 35.37 -1.86
CA ASP A 122 -8.18 36.16 -1.62
C ASP A 122 -8.38 36.51 -0.14
N GLU A 123 -7.82 37.67 0.26
CA GLU A 123 -7.92 38.18 1.64
C GLU A 123 -9.36 38.55 2.06
N VAL A 124 -10.29 38.70 1.12
CA VAL A 124 -11.71 39.04 1.39
C VAL A 124 -12.54 37.77 1.56
N ALA A 125 -12.34 36.76 0.71
CA ALA A 125 -13.06 35.50 0.80
C ALA A 125 -12.54 34.60 1.92
N ALA A 126 -11.24 34.67 2.25
CA ALA A 126 -10.62 33.80 3.24
C ALA A 126 -11.32 33.83 4.62
N PRO A 127 -11.68 34.98 5.22
CA PRO A 127 -12.45 35.02 6.47
C PRO A 127 -13.81 34.31 6.39
N ILE A 128 -14.52 34.45 5.27
CA ILE A 128 -15.84 33.83 5.05
C ILE A 128 -15.70 32.31 4.96
N MET A 129 -14.71 31.86 4.20
CA MET A 129 -14.34 30.46 4.07
C MET A 129 -14.01 29.86 5.44
N ILE A 130 -13.15 30.52 6.21
CA ILE A 130 -12.73 30.08 7.55
C ILE A 130 -13.92 30.00 8.50
N ALA A 131 -14.81 30.99 8.47
CA ALA A 131 -16.02 31.00 9.30
C ALA A 131 -16.95 29.82 9.00
N LYS A 132 -17.12 29.45 7.71
CA LYS A 132 -17.89 28.27 7.31
C LYS A 132 -17.24 26.97 7.81
N ALA A 133 -15.92 26.83 7.65
CA ALA A 133 -15.19 25.68 8.16
C ALA A 133 -15.32 25.54 9.69
N TRP A 134 -15.25 26.67 10.42
CA TRP A 134 -15.52 26.71 11.86
C TRP A 134 -16.92 26.19 12.21
N ALA A 135 -17.95 26.63 11.47
CA ALA A 135 -19.32 26.16 11.69
C ALA A 135 -19.45 24.64 11.51
N THR A 136 -18.76 24.07 10.51
CA THR A 136 -18.72 22.62 10.30
C THR A 136 -18.04 21.89 11.46
N VAL A 137 -16.89 22.38 11.95
CA VAL A 137 -16.21 21.77 13.13
C VAL A 137 -17.09 21.84 14.38
N GLN A 138 -17.81 22.95 14.58
CA GLN A 138 -18.73 23.08 15.71
C GLN A 138 -19.95 22.16 15.57
N LEU A 139 -20.43 21.92 14.35
CA LEU A 139 -21.47 20.92 14.10
C LEU A 139 -20.99 19.52 14.48
N TRP A 140 -19.77 19.15 14.08
CA TRP A 140 -19.18 17.86 14.47
C TRP A 140 -19.04 17.72 15.98
N ARG A 141 -18.62 18.78 16.67
CA ARG A 141 -18.50 18.81 18.13
C ARG A 141 -19.85 18.62 18.81
N ARG A 142 -20.88 19.34 18.37
CA ARG A 142 -22.23 19.26 18.96
C ARG A 142 -22.87 17.88 18.76
N ASN A 143 -22.68 17.29 17.58
CA ASN A 143 -23.33 16.03 17.22
C ASN A 143 -22.47 14.79 17.53
N ALA A 144 -21.26 14.97 18.07
CA ALA A 144 -20.29 13.90 18.29
C ALA A 144 -20.01 13.03 17.05
N THR A 145 -20.07 13.61 15.85
CA THR A 145 -19.89 12.88 14.57
C THR A 145 -18.44 12.75 14.15
N CYS A 146 -17.51 13.33 14.91
CA CYS A 146 -16.07 13.26 14.66
C CYS A 146 -15.34 13.02 15.98
N ASN A 147 -14.20 12.33 15.92
CA ASN A 147 -13.34 12.11 17.08
C ASN A 147 -12.87 13.47 17.66
N SER A 148 -12.89 13.60 18.99
CA SER A 148 -12.47 14.82 19.70
C SER A 148 -11.06 15.26 19.31
N TYR A 149 -10.15 14.31 19.10
CA TYR A 149 -8.80 14.58 18.60
C TYR A 149 -8.82 15.37 17.29
N TYR A 150 -9.62 14.96 16.30
CA TYR A 150 -9.70 15.66 15.02
C TYR A 150 -10.37 17.03 15.14
N ILE A 151 -11.39 17.14 15.99
CA ILE A 151 -12.05 18.42 16.28
C ILE A 151 -11.06 19.42 16.86
N GLU A 152 -10.20 18.99 17.78
CA GLU A 152 -9.16 19.82 18.39
C GLU A 152 -8.12 20.25 17.36
N ARG A 153 -7.59 19.31 16.56
CA ARG A 153 -6.63 19.62 15.50
C ARG A 153 -7.18 20.62 14.48
N TRP A 154 -8.40 20.42 13.99
CA TRP A 154 -9.03 21.40 13.09
C TRP A 154 -9.27 22.75 13.78
N SER A 155 -9.66 22.75 15.05
CA SER A 155 -9.82 23.99 15.82
C SER A 155 -8.48 24.75 15.95
N GLU A 156 -7.34 24.07 16.09
CA GLU A 156 -6.02 24.69 16.12
C GLU A 156 -5.66 25.34 14.79
N VAL A 157 -5.84 24.62 13.68
CA VAL A 157 -5.55 25.14 12.34
C VAL A 157 -6.40 26.36 12.02
N LEU A 158 -7.70 26.31 12.31
CA LEU A 158 -8.64 27.39 12.01
C LEU A 158 -8.47 28.64 12.90
N ARG A 159 -7.63 28.59 13.95
CA ARG A 159 -7.22 29.78 14.71
C ARG A 159 -6.05 30.53 14.08
N LEU A 160 -5.34 29.91 13.14
CA LEU A 160 -4.20 30.52 12.48
C LEU A 160 -4.66 31.60 11.49
N SER A 161 -3.78 32.57 11.21
CA SER A 161 -3.99 33.49 10.09
C SER A 161 -3.94 32.73 8.76
N PRO A 162 -4.58 33.24 7.67
CA PRO A 162 -4.65 32.53 6.40
C PRO A 162 -3.29 32.04 5.88
N ARG A 163 -2.26 32.90 5.93
CA ARG A 163 -0.88 32.52 5.55
C ARG A 163 -0.27 31.42 6.43
N LYS A 164 -0.49 31.47 7.76
CA LYS A 164 0.02 30.45 8.69
C LYS A 164 -0.72 29.12 8.51
N MET A 165 -2.03 29.17 8.28
CA MET A 165 -2.85 28.02 7.97
C MET A 165 -2.45 27.36 6.64
N ALA A 166 -2.25 28.15 5.58
CA ALA A 166 -1.78 27.65 4.30
C ALA A 166 -0.42 26.94 4.43
N LYS A 167 0.51 27.53 5.19
CA LYS A 167 1.79 26.89 5.53
C LYS A 167 1.59 25.56 6.27
N ALA A 168 0.68 25.51 7.25
CA ALA A 168 0.37 24.30 8.00
C ALA A 168 -0.25 23.20 7.11
N MET A 169 -1.13 23.56 6.17
CA MET A 169 -1.72 22.64 5.18
C MET A 169 -0.68 22.11 4.18
N ALA A 170 0.36 22.91 3.88
CA ALA A 170 1.41 22.53 2.94
C ALA A 170 2.55 21.72 3.60
N SER A 171 2.75 21.86 4.91
CA SER A 171 3.78 21.11 5.64
C SER A 171 3.34 19.68 5.90
N LEU A 172 4.13 18.71 5.43
CA LEU A 172 4.05 17.31 5.88
C LEU A 172 4.58 17.23 7.32
N GLY A 173 3.77 16.68 8.24
CA GLY A 173 4.09 16.65 9.68
C GLY A 173 2.87 16.20 10.49
N ASP A 174 2.77 16.64 11.75
CA ASP A 174 1.78 16.20 12.75
C ASP A 174 0.28 16.28 12.36
N TRP A 175 -0.04 16.86 11.20
CA TRP A 175 -1.40 17.14 10.71
C TRP A 175 -1.87 16.15 9.65
N GLU A 176 -0.96 15.31 9.15
CA GLU A 176 -1.18 14.43 8.00
C GLU A 176 -2.40 13.51 8.22
N ASP A 177 -2.49 12.85 9.38
CA ASP A 177 -3.59 11.92 9.68
C ASP A 177 -4.97 12.60 9.76
N ALA A 178 -5.03 13.87 10.17
CA ALA A 178 -6.27 14.62 10.37
C ALA A 178 -6.82 15.23 9.07
N LEU A 179 -5.93 15.67 8.17
CA LEU A 179 -6.28 16.23 6.87
C LEU A 179 -6.97 15.21 5.95
N PHE A 180 -6.80 13.92 6.20
CA PHE A 180 -7.12 12.86 5.25
C PHE A 180 -8.31 11.94 5.59
N GLN A 181 -8.98 12.14 6.71
CA GLN A 181 -10.22 11.37 7.01
C GLN A 181 -11.48 12.21 6.91
N ASN A 182 -11.49 13.45 7.43
CA ASN A 182 -12.63 14.36 7.38
C ASN A 182 -12.14 15.80 7.26
N SER A 183 -12.62 16.54 6.26
CA SER A 183 -12.26 17.94 6.06
C SER A 183 -13.46 18.86 6.30
N PRO A 184 -13.31 19.96 7.08
CA PRO A 184 -14.37 20.93 7.29
C PRO A 184 -14.67 21.75 6.02
N TRP A 185 -13.87 21.52 4.97
CA TRP A 185 -13.93 22.13 3.65
C TRP A 185 -14.55 21.24 2.59
N SER A 186 -15.16 20.10 2.96
CA SER A 186 -15.73 19.15 1.99
C SER A 186 -16.76 19.79 1.03
N TRP A 187 -17.44 20.85 1.47
CA TRP A 187 -18.36 21.65 0.65
C TRP A 187 -17.68 22.51 -0.42
N ALA A 188 -16.38 22.81 -0.28
CA ALA A 188 -15.61 23.63 -1.21
C ALA A 188 -15.07 22.85 -2.42
N TRP A 189 -15.31 21.53 -2.46
CA TRP A 189 -14.79 20.65 -3.52
C TRP A 189 -15.87 20.20 -4.52
N ASN A 190 -17.09 20.68 -4.35
CA ASN A 190 -18.25 20.38 -5.22
C ASN A 190 -18.35 21.38 -6.37
#